data_AF-A0A3Q2UWB4-F1
#
_entry.id   AF-A0A3Q2UWB4-F1
#
_cell.length_a   1.000
_cell.length_b   1.000
_cell.length_c   1.000
_cell.angle_alpha   90.00
_cell.angle_beta   90.00
_cell.angle_gamma   90.00
#
_symmetry.space_group_name_H-M   'P 1'
#
loop_
_entity.id
_entity.type
_entity.pdbx_description
1 polymer ?
#
loop_
_entity_poly.entity_id
_entity_poly.type
_entity_poly.pdbx_seq_one_letter_code
_entity_poly.pdbx_strand_id
1 'polypeptide(L)'
;MRNFDSLTVLLVCSLSWLPVSQPVEVQSGKEVTLLCSNFSSSPTQILWFRVTKRAKLTCIASMFEPHEPASFCAGFQNGKFEMSTNSSTVFLKIKQVDLLDSGLYFCGFKIDRNPVIVEATYLVVQGKNDLFICVILGVLTVFLITVIVCLAVKIKKLQKGIFIRQSSEHLHYAAVTFHPKTESPHRPASATEVDPDVIYSSTR
;
A
#
# COMPACT_ATOMS: atom_id res chain seq x y z
N MET A 1 5.46 -0.22 21.83
CA MET A 1 4.63 -1.14 21.03
C MET A 1 4.23 -0.50 19.68
N ARG A 2 5.20 -0.10 18.86
CA ARG A 2 5.00 0.47 17.51
C ARG A 2 6.18 0.02 16.67
N ASN A 3 6.12 -1.20 16.16
CA ASN A 3 7.06 -1.73 15.15
C ASN A 3 6.58 -3.07 14.57
N PHE A 4 5.63 -3.75 15.21
CA PHE A 4 5.16 -5.05 14.74
C PHE A 4 4.29 -4.94 13.47
N ASP A 5 3.40 -3.94 13.39
CA ASP A 5 2.49 -3.76 12.24
C ASP A 5 3.23 -3.31 10.97
N SER A 6 4.24 -2.44 11.10
CA SER A 6 5.02 -1.99 9.95
C SER A 6 5.94 -3.08 9.41
N LEU A 7 6.43 -3.97 10.28
CA LEU A 7 7.30 -5.09 9.90
C LEU A 7 6.49 -6.17 9.17
N THR A 8 5.25 -6.43 9.60
CA THR A 8 4.34 -7.36 8.90
C THR A 8 3.92 -6.84 7.54
N VAL A 9 3.63 -5.54 7.40
CA VAL A 9 3.37 -4.93 6.08
C VAL A 9 4.60 -5.00 5.16
N LEU A 10 5.80 -4.72 5.69
CA LEU A 10 7.05 -4.87 4.91
C LEU A 10 7.31 -6.32 4.48
N LEU A 11 7.05 -7.30 5.35
CA LEU A 11 7.23 -8.72 5.08
C LEU A 11 6.27 -9.23 4.00
N VAL A 12 5.04 -8.72 3.98
CA VAL A 12 4.06 -9.05 2.92
C VAL A 12 4.49 -8.44 1.58
N CYS A 13 5.07 -7.23 1.59
CA CYS A 13 5.60 -6.59 0.38
C CYS A 13 6.85 -7.26 -0.19
N SER A 14 7.69 -7.89 0.64
CA SER A 14 8.90 -8.59 0.17
C SER A 14 8.63 -10.02 -0.32
N LEU A 15 7.50 -10.64 0.07
CA LEU A 15 7.04 -11.92 -0.47
C LEU A 15 6.40 -11.80 -1.88
N SER A 16 6.16 -10.58 -2.37
CA SER A 16 5.56 -10.32 -3.71
C SER A 16 6.50 -10.60 -4.89
N TRP A 17 7.75 -10.99 -4.66
CA TRP A 17 8.75 -11.23 -5.71
C TRP A 17 8.99 -12.72 -5.98
N LEU A 18 7.94 -13.51 -5.96
CA LEU A 18 7.95 -14.74 -6.75
C LEU A 18 7.71 -14.33 -8.22
N PRO A 19 8.47 -14.86 -9.20
CA PRO A 19 8.17 -14.68 -10.61
C PRO A 19 6.92 -15.51 -10.95
N VAL A 20 5.77 -15.09 -10.45
CA VAL A 20 4.47 -15.50 -10.94
C VAL A 20 4.18 -14.60 -12.12
N SER A 21 3.85 -15.19 -13.27
CA SER A 21 3.41 -14.49 -14.46
C SER A 21 2.43 -13.38 -14.08
N GLN A 22 2.73 -12.13 -14.46
CA GLN A 22 1.94 -10.99 -14.02
C GLN A 22 0.47 -11.18 -14.45
N PRO A 23 -0.50 -10.99 -13.54
CA PRO A 23 -1.90 -11.21 -13.86
C PRO A 23 -2.36 -10.23 -14.94
N VAL A 24 -3.25 -10.69 -15.82
CA VAL A 24 -3.93 -9.83 -16.78
C VAL A 24 -5.14 -9.24 -16.08
N GLU A 25 -5.15 -7.93 -15.89
CA GLU A 25 -6.25 -7.22 -15.24
C GLU A 25 -7.15 -6.54 -16.27
N VAL A 26 -8.47 -6.71 -16.11
CA VAL A 26 -9.45 -6.10 -17.02
C VAL A 26 -10.69 -5.67 -16.26
N GLN A 27 -11.30 -4.55 -16.66
CA GLN A 27 -12.59 -4.13 -16.08
C GLN A 27 -13.74 -4.97 -16.64
N SER A 28 -14.71 -5.29 -15.78
CA SER A 28 -15.92 -5.99 -16.23
C SER A 28 -16.65 -5.23 -17.35
N GLY A 29 -17.15 -5.99 -18.32
CA GLY A 29 -17.82 -5.50 -19.52
C GLY A 29 -16.87 -5.13 -20.66
N LYS A 30 -15.55 -5.21 -20.45
CA LYS A 30 -14.55 -4.98 -21.50
C LYS A 30 -14.16 -6.28 -22.20
N GLU A 31 -13.48 -6.08 -23.31
CA GLU A 31 -12.86 -7.15 -24.09
C GLU A 31 -11.42 -7.37 -23.63
N VAL A 32 -10.97 -8.63 -23.61
CA VAL A 32 -9.58 -9.01 -23.35
C VAL A 32 -9.15 -10.08 -24.35
N THR A 33 -7.88 -10.07 -24.73
CA THR A 33 -7.27 -11.13 -25.54
C THR A 33 -6.12 -11.74 -24.77
N LEU A 34 -6.21 -13.03 -24.50
CA LEU A 34 -5.14 -13.82 -23.91
C LEU A 34 -4.26 -14.38 -25.02
N LEU A 35 -2.95 -14.35 -24.82
CA LEU A 35 -1.97 -14.81 -25.77
C LEU A 35 -1.31 -16.07 -25.23
N CYS A 36 -1.01 -17.00 -26.13
CA CYS A 36 -0.17 -18.14 -25.82
C CYS A 36 0.85 -18.31 -26.94
N SER A 37 2.12 -18.18 -26.59
CA SER A 37 3.23 -18.23 -27.54
C SER A 37 3.90 -19.59 -27.55
N ASN A 38 4.81 -19.80 -28.51
CA ASN A 38 5.74 -20.94 -28.53
C ASN A 38 5.11 -22.28 -28.92
N PHE A 39 4.12 -22.26 -29.81
CA PHE A 39 3.70 -23.47 -30.51
C PHE A 39 4.74 -23.80 -31.59
N SER A 40 5.54 -24.84 -31.34
CA SER A 40 6.41 -25.44 -32.36
C SER A 40 5.55 -26.05 -33.46
N SER A 41 6.00 -25.93 -34.72
CA SER A 41 5.30 -26.39 -35.91
C SER A 41 4.81 -27.84 -35.79
N SER A 42 3.50 -28.02 -36.06
CA SER A 42 2.70 -29.27 -36.12
C SER A 42 2.03 -29.75 -34.81
N PRO A 43 1.29 -28.90 -34.06
CA PRO A 43 0.34 -29.42 -33.07
C PRO A 43 -0.83 -30.12 -33.81
N THR A 44 -1.23 -31.33 -33.37
CA THR A 44 -2.39 -32.03 -33.96
C THR A 44 -3.72 -31.46 -33.48
N GLN A 45 -3.75 -30.84 -32.30
CA GLN A 45 -4.93 -30.16 -31.78
C GLN A 45 -4.52 -29.14 -30.70
N ILE A 46 -4.68 -27.86 -30.98
CA ILE A 46 -4.48 -26.75 -30.04
C ILE A 46 -5.75 -26.59 -29.18
N LEU A 47 -5.59 -26.33 -27.89
CA LEU A 47 -6.68 -26.27 -26.93
C LEU A 47 -6.53 -25.08 -25.98
N TRP A 48 -7.67 -24.47 -25.64
CA TRP A 48 -7.80 -23.55 -24.54
C TRP A 48 -8.65 -24.16 -23.43
N PHE A 49 -8.16 -24.07 -22.20
CA PHE A 49 -8.84 -24.49 -20.99
C PHE A 49 -8.88 -23.36 -19.98
N ARG A 50 -9.82 -23.45 -19.04
CA ARG A 50 -9.83 -22.60 -17.84
C ARG A 50 -10.10 -23.37 -16.58
N VAL A 51 -9.59 -22.82 -15.49
CA VAL A 51 -9.93 -23.14 -14.10
C VAL A 51 -10.42 -21.84 -13.45
N THR A 52 -11.72 -21.75 -13.25
CA THR A 52 -12.34 -20.63 -12.53
C THR A 52 -12.56 -21.02 -11.06
N LYS A 53 -13.28 -20.19 -10.29
CA LYS A 53 -13.58 -20.41 -8.85
C LYS A 53 -14.19 -21.77 -8.51
N ARG A 54 -14.70 -22.53 -9.49
CA ARG A 54 -15.19 -23.91 -9.29
C ARG A 54 -14.08 -24.96 -9.22
N ALA A 55 -12.81 -24.56 -9.31
CA ALA A 55 -11.62 -25.43 -9.31
C ALA A 55 -11.69 -26.61 -10.32
N LYS A 56 -12.50 -26.45 -11.37
CA LYS A 56 -12.73 -27.48 -12.39
C LYS A 56 -12.08 -27.05 -13.70
N LEU A 57 -11.17 -27.88 -14.22
CA LEU A 57 -10.61 -27.71 -15.55
C LEU A 57 -11.71 -27.89 -16.59
N THR A 58 -11.93 -26.87 -17.41
CA THR A 58 -13.00 -26.83 -18.40
C THR A 58 -12.43 -26.42 -19.75
N CYS A 59 -12.71 -27.21 -20.79
CA CYS A 59 -12.38 -26.85 -22.17
C CYS A 59 -13.21 -25.65 -22.63
N ILE A 60 -12.58 -24.71 -23.34
CA ILE A 60 -13.23 -23.57 -23.98
C ILE A 60 -13.36 -23.83 -25.47
N ALA A 61 -12.24 -24.00 -26.15
CA ALA A 61 -12.16 -24.12 -27.61
C ALA A 61 -10.99 -25.00 -28.02
N SER A 62 -11.07 -25.54 -29.24
CA SER A 62 -9.99 -26.29 -29.87
C SER A 62 -9.87 -25.98 -31.36
N MET A 63 -8.67 -26.09 -31.89
CA MET A 63 -8.35 -25.86 -33.30
C MET A 63 -7.39 -26.96 -33.75
N PHE A 64 -7.72 -27.68 -34.82
CA PHE A 64 -6.89 -28.76 -35.34
C PHE A 64 -5.72 -28.20 -36.13
N GLU A 65 -6.01 -27.37 -37.12
CA GLU A 65 -4.99 -26.68 -37.92
C GLU A 65 -5.14 -25.17 -37.83
N PRO A 66 -4.05 -24.39 -38.01
CA PRO A 66 -4.11 -22.94 -37.92
C PRO A 66 -5.05 -22.25 -38.93
N HIS A 67 -5.36 -22.94 -40.03
CA HIS A 67 -6.23 -22.44 -41.10
C HIS A 67 -7.68 -22.89 -40.97
N GLU A 68 -7.98 -23.77 -40.01
CA GLU A 68 -9.33 -24.25 -39.75
C GLU A 68 -10.05 -23.40 -38.70
N PRO A 69 -11.39 -23.28 -38.80
CA PRO A 69 -12.16 -22.58 -37.78
C PRO A 69 -12.05 -23.28 -36.42
N ALA A 70 -12.02 -22.48 -35.35
CA ALA A 70 -12.06 -23.03 -34.00
C ALA A 70 -13.41 -23.71 -33.71
N SER A 71 -13.34 -24.85 -33.03
CA SER A 71 -14.49 -25.54 -32.45
C SER A 71 -14.62 -25.20 -30.97
N PHE A 72 -15.86 -25.02 -30.50
CA PHE A 72 -16.12 -24.65 -29.11
C PHE A 72 -16.71 -25.82 -28.31
N CYS A 73 -16.20 -25.99 -27.09
CA CYS A 73 -16.66 -27.00 -26.17
C CYS A 73 -18.07 -26.70 -25.64
N ALA A 74 -18.76 -27.72 -25.13
CA ALA A 74 -20.12 -27.59 -24.63
C ALA A 74 -20.25 -26.49 -23.57
N GLY A 75 -21.21 -25.57 -23.77
CA GLY A 75 -21.44 -24.42 -22.89
C GLY A 75 -20.64 -23.16 -23.26
N PHE A 76 -19.80 -23.22 -24.31
CA PHE A 76 -19.02 -22.08 -24.80
C PHE A 76 -19.44 -21.61 -26.21
N GLN A 77 -20.51 -22.17 -26.76
CA GLN A 77 -20.99 -21.84 -28.11
C GLN A 77 -21.79 -20.52 -28.19
N ASN A 78 -21.82 -19.71 -27.13
CA ASN A 78 -22.59 -18.48 -27.05
C ASN A 78 -21.93 -17.26 -27.74
N GLY A 79 -20.78 -17.45 -28.40
CA GLY A 79 -20.07 -16.39 -29.11
C GLY A 79 -19.31 -15.39 -28.23
N LYS A 80 -19.27 -15.60 -26.90
CA LYS A 80 -18.50 -14.80 -25.94
C LYS A 80 -16.99 -14.97 -26.14
N PHE A 81 -16.58 -16.18 -26.48
CA PHE A 81 -15.20 -16.56 -26.72
C PHE A 81 -14.94 -16.65 -28.22
N GLU A 82 -13.75 -16.22 -28.63
CA GLU A 82 -13.26 -16.31 -29.99
C GLU A 82 -11.81 -16.77 -29.94
N MET A 83 -11.49 -17.81 -30.70
CA MET A 83 -10.16 -18.38 -30.76
C MET A 83 -9.60 -18.15 -32.17
N SER A 84 -8.40 -17.60 -32.24
CA SER A 84 -7.69 -17.35 -33.49
C SER A 84 -6.21 -17.67 -33.31
N THR A 85 -5.46 -17.65 -34.40
CA THR A 85 -4.03 -17.98 -34.38
C THR A 85 -3.28 -17.16 -35.42
N ASN A 86 -2.01 -16.91 -35.12
CA ASN A 86 -0.99 -16.38 -36.02
C ASN A 86 0.20 -17.35 -35.96
N SER A 87 1.09 -17.34 -36.95
CA SER A 87 2.24 -18.24 -37.17
C SER A 87 2.74 -19.05 -35.97
N SER A 88 3.00 -18.43 -34.81
CA SER A 88 3.45 -19.09 -33.57
C SER A 88 2.64 -18.76 -32.30
N THR A 89 1.53 -18.03 -32.43
CA THR A 89 0.76 -17.51 -31.29
C THR A 89 -0.72 -17.82 -31.45
N VAL A 90 -1.31 -18.37 -30.38
CA VAL A 90 -2.74 -18.66 -30.31
C VAL A 90 -3.39 -17.63 -29.40
N PHE A 91 -4.50 -17.07 -29.86
CA PHE A 91 -5.25 -16.03 -29.16
C PHE A 91 -6.58 -16.59 -28.66
N LEU A 92 -6.93 -16.22 -27.43
CA LEU A 92 -8.28 -16.39 -26.89
C LEU A 92 -8.83 -15.02 -26.53
N LYS A 93 -9.78 -14.58 -27.33
CA LYS A 93 -10.49 -13.33 -27.16
C LYS A 93 -11.79 -13.56 -26.39
N ILE A 94 -12.03 -12.76 -25.35
CA ILE A 94 -13.24 -12.77 -24.53
C ILE A 94 -13.89 -11.40 -24.69
N LYS A 95 -15.04 -11.33 -25.38
CA LYS A 95 -15.64 -10.06 -25.83
C LYS A 95 -16.19 -9.20 -24.69
N GLN A 96 -16.85 -9.83 -23.72
CA GLN A 96 -17.46 -9.14 -22.59
C GLN A 96 -17.19 -9.91 -21.31
N VAL A 97 -16.12 -9.51 -20.61
CA VAL A 97 -15.68 -10.18 -19.37
C VAL A 97 -16.57 -9.87 -18.18
N ASP A 98 -16.80 -10.86 -17.33
CA ASP A 98 -17.51 -10.73 -16.07
C ASP A 98 -16.69 -11.31 -14.89
N LEU A 99 -17.16 -11.06 -13.66
CA LEU A 99 -16.44 -11.48 -12.46
C LEU A 99 -16.27 -13.02 -12.32
N LEU A 100 -17.07 -13.81 -13.06
CA LEU A 100 -16.99 -15.27 -13.08
C LEU A 100 -15.93 -15.77 -14.06
N ASP A 101 -15.47 -14.91 -14.99
CA ASP A 101 -14.39 -15.24 -15.91
C ASP A 101 -13.01 -15.17 -15.25
N SER A 102 -12.88 -14.54 -14.08
CA SER A 102 -11.62 -14.53 -13.32
C SER A 102 -11.17 -15.96 -13.01
N GLY A 103 -9.91 -16.26 -13.30
CA GLY A 103 -9.36 -17.61 -13.16
C GLY A 103 -8.08 -17.82 -13.95
N LEU A 104 -7.56 -19.04 -13.87
CA LEU A 104 -6.40 -19.48 -14.66
C LEU A 104 -6.87 -19.98 -16.02
N TYR A 105 -6.26 -19.45 -17.08
CA TYR A 105 -6.44 -19.88 -18.45
C TYR A 105 -5.18 -20.57 -18.91
N PHE A 106 -5.35 -21.73 -19.52
CA PHE A 106 -4.26 -22.56 -20.01
C PHE A 106 -4.43 -22.76 -21.51
N CYS A 107 -3.34 -22.61 -22.24
CA CYS A 107 -3.25 -23.07 -23.60
C CYS A 107 -2.38 -24.33 -23.66
N GLY A 108 -2.63 -25.15 -24.67
CA GLY A 108 -1.87 -26.37 -24.85
C GLY A 108 -2.16 -27.02 -26.17
N PHE A 109 -1.54 -28.17 -26.38
CA PHE A 109 -1.83 -29.04 -27.51
C PHE A 109 -1.87 -30.49 -27.06
N LYS A 110 -2.45 -31.35 -27.89
CA LYS A 110 -2.34 -32.80 -27.70
C LYS A 110 -1.16 -33.35 -28.50
N ILE A 111 -0.44 -34.26 -27.88
CA ILE A 111 0.43 -35.22 -28.56
C ILE A 111 -0.23 -36.58 -28.33
N ASP A 112 -0.63 -37.26 -29.40
CA ASP A 112 -1.43 -38.48 -29.36
C ASP A 112 -2.71 -38.33 -28.53
N ARG A 113 -2.69 -38.79 -27.26
CA ARG A 113 -3.81 -38.70 -26.30
C ARG A 113 -3.48 -37.88 -25.05
N ASN A 114 -2.28 -37.33 -24.96
CA ASN A 114 -1.79 -36.64 -23.77
C ASN A 114 -1.85 -35.11 -23.97
N PRO A 115 -2.53 -34.37 -23.08
CA PRO A 115 -2.51 -32.92 -23.14
C PRO A 115 -1.19 -32.37 -22.60
N VAL A 116 -0.59 -31.44 -23.34
CA VAL A 116 0.60 -30.67 -22.94
C VAL A 116 0.18 -29.23 -22.72
N ILE A 117 0.43 -28.69 -21.53
CA ILE A 117 0.20 -27.28 -21.20
C ILE A 117 1.45 -26.49 -21.58
N VAL A 118 1.26 -25.40 -22.32
CA VAL A 118 2.36 -24.54 -22.79
C VAL A 118 2.52 -23.33 -21.89
N GLU A 119 1.42 -22.60 -21.70
CA GLU A 119 1.42 -21.34 -20.95
C GLU A 119 0.15 -21.24 -20.09
N ALA A 120 0.28 -20.53 -18.98
CA ALA A 120 -0.80 -20.24 -18.06
C ALA A 120 -0.89 -18.74 -17.80
N THR A 121 -2.09 -18.19 -17.92
CA THR A 121 -2.37 -16.77 -17.67
C THR A 121 -3.45 -16.66 -16.60
N TYR A 122 -3.19 -15.89 -15.55
CA TYR A 122 -4.20 -15.57 -14.55
C TYR A 122 -4.94 -14.29 -14.95
N LEU A 123 -6.24 -14.42 -15.24
CA LEU A 123 -7.11 -13.31 -15.58
C LEU A 123 -7.83 -12.82 -14.31
N VAL A 124 -7.72 -11.53 -14.03
CA VAL A 124 -8.42 -10.85 -12.92
C VAL A 124 -9.38 -9.82 -13.50
N VAL A 125 -10.67 -10.07 -13.35
CA VAL A 125 -11.72 -9.13 -13.74
C VAL A 125 -12.10 -8.27 -12.54
N GLN A 126 -11.88 -6.97 -12.66
CA GLN A 126 -12.25 -5.99 -11.64
C GLN A 126 -13.71 -5.54 -11.81
N GLY A 127 -14.43 -5.46 -10.69
CA GLY A 127 -15.77 -4.90 -10.68
C GLY A 127 -15.71 -3.38 -10.82
N LYS A 128 -16.70 -2.79 -11.51
CA LYS A 128 -16.89 -1.32 -11.48
C LYS A 128 -16.99 -0.80 -10.05
N ASN A 129 -17.65 -1.57 -9.19
CA ASN A 129 -17.87 -1.21 -7.79
C ASN A 129 -16.59 -1.22 -6.97
N ASP A 130 -15.60 -2.03 -7.33
CA ASP A 130 -14.32 -2.09 -6.60
C ASP A 130 -13.58 -0.75 -6.71
N LEU A 131 -13.60 -0.11 -7.89
CA LEU A 131 -13.02 1.21 -8.06
C LEU A 131 -13.75 2.27 -7.22
N PHE A 132 -15.08 2.23 -7.18
CA PHE A 132 -15.86 3.15 -6.34
C PHE A 132 -15.56 2.96 -4.86
N ILE A 133 -15.43 1.72 -4.39
CA ILE A 133 -15.06 1.41 -3.00
C ILE A 133 -13.65 1.94 -2.70
N CYS A 134 -12.68 1.73 -3.60
CA CYS A 134 -11.33 2.27 -3.46
C CYS A 134 -11.31 3.80 -3.36
N VAL A 135 -12.09 4.50 -4.20
CA VAL A 135 -12.18 5.96 -4.17
C VAL A 135 -12.81 6.45 -2.87
N ILE A 136 -13.93 5.85 -2.45
CA ILE A 136 -14.60 6.23 -1.19
C ILE A 136 -13.68 5.99 0.01
N LEU A 137 -12.99 4.84 0.04
CA LEU A 137 -12.02 4.52 1.09
C LEU A 137 -10.84 5.51 1.07
N GLY A 138 -10.36 5.89 -0.11
CA GLY A 138 -9.32 6.91 -0.28
C GLY A 138 -9.75 8.28 0.24
N VAL A 139 -10.95 8.75 -0.11
CA VAL A 139 -11.48 10.02 0.38
C VAL A 139 -11.68 9.98 1.89
N LEU A 140 -12.25 8.90 2.42
CA LEU A 140 -12.49 8.75 3.85
C LEU A 140 -11.17 8.73 4.64
N THR A 141 -10.14 8.03 4.15
CA THR A 141 -8.83 8.00 4.79
C THR A 141 -8.15 9.37 4.80
N VAL A 142 -8.16 10.09 3.68
CA VAL A 142 -7.64 11.47 3.63
C VAL A 142 -8.40 12.38 4.59
N PHE A 143 -9.74 12.31 4.60
CA PHE A 143 -10.56 13.09 5.52
C PHE A 143 -10.21 12.81 6.98
N LEU A 144 -10.13 11.54 7.38
CA LEU A 144 -9.76 11.17 8.75
C LEU A 144 -8.36 11.67 9.13
N ILE A 145 -7.38 11.57 8.22
CA ILE A 145 -6.03 12.10 8.44
C ILE A 145 -6.08 13.62 8.66
N THR A 146 -6.82 14.37 7.85
CA THR A 146 -6.94 15.83 8.01
C THR A 146 -7.55 16.22 9.35
N VAL A 147 -8.58 15.51 9.80
CA VAL A 147 -9.22 15.74 11.11
C VAL A 147 -8.24 15.47 12.25
N ILE A 148 -7.50 14.37 12.19
CA ILE A 148 -6.49 14.02 13.21
C ILE A 148 -5.40 15.09 13.28
N VAL A 149 -4.89 15.55 12.12
CA VAL A 149 -3.88 16.63 12.06
C VAL A 149 -4.43 17.93 12.66
N CYS A 150 -5.67 18.31 12.32
CA CYS A 150 -6.30 19.52 12.87
C CYS A 150 -6.46 19.45 14.39
N LEU A 151 -6.90 18.30 14.91
CA LEU A 151 -7.03 18.07 16.35
C LEU A 151 -5.67 18.15 17.05
N ALA A 152 -4.62 17.54 16.47
CA ALA A 152 -3.26 17.62 17.01
C ALA A 152 -2.72 19.05 17.07
N VAL A 153 -2.99 19.87 16.05
CA VAL A 153 -2.63 21.30 16.05
C VAL A 153 -3.39 22.06 17.14
N LYS A 154 -4.69 21.82 17.30
CA LYS A 154 -5.50 22.45 18.36
C LYS A 154 -4.98 22.09 19.75
N ILE A 155 -4.66 20.82 20.01
CA ILE A 155 -4.11 20.37 21.30
C ILE A 155 -2.75 21.01 21.56
N LYS A 156 -1.85 21.05 20.57
CA LYS A 156 -0.55 21.73 20.71
C LYS A 156 -0.70 23.23 20.99
N LYS A 157 -1.65 23.91 20.34
CA LYS A 157 -1.95 25.32 20.63
C LYS A 157 -2.48 25.50 22.05
N LEU A 158 -3.37 24.62 22.51
CA LEU A 158 -3.93 24.68 23.85
C LEU A 158 -2.85 24.44 24.93
N GLN A 159 -1.97 23.46 24.72
CA GLN A 159 -0.83 23.21 25.61
C GLN A 159 0.15 24.38 25.65
N LYS A 160 0.46 25.00 24.50
CA LYS A 160 1.28 26.23 24.47
C LYS A 160 0.61 27.40 25.21
N GLY A 161 -0.70 27.55 25.10
CA GLY A 161 -1.47 28.57 25.83
C GLY A 161 -1.46 28.35 27.34
N ILE A 162 -1.60 27.11 27.81
CA ILE A 162 -1.52 26.74 29.22
C ILE A 162 -0.10 26.99 29.77
N PHE A 163 0.94 26.60 29.03
CA PHE A 163 2.33 26.82 29.42
C PHE A 163 2.68 28.32 29.55
N ILE A 164 2.26 29.16 28.59
CA ILE A 164 2.50 30.61 28.65
C ILE A 164 1.74 31.25 29.83
N ARG A 165 0.50 30.81 30.11
CA ARG A 165 -0.29 31.34 31.24
C ARG A 165 0.32 30.99 32.60
N GLN A 166 0.84 29.78 32.75
CA GLN A 166 1.53 29.34 33.96
C GLN A 166 2.88 30.07 34.16
N SER A 167 3.58 30.43 33.08
CA SER A 167 4.78 31.29 33.14
C SER A 167 4.47 32.75 33.49
N SER A 168 3.29 33.28 33.10
CA SER A 168 2.89 34.66 33.38
C SER A 168 2.42 34.86 34.82
N GLU A 169 1.72 33.89 35.41
CA GLU A 169 1.27 33.96 36.81
C GLU A 169 2.47 33.90 37.79
N HIS A 170 3.55 33.22 37.42
CA HIS A 170 4.76 33.14 38.22
C HIS A 170 5.62 34.43 38.21
N LEU A 171 5.41 35.33 37.25
CA LEU A 171 6.18 36.57 37.07
C LEU A 171 5.51 37.80 37.71
N HIS A 172 4.22 37.72 38.04
CA HIS A 172 3.45 38.84 38.61
C HIS A 172 3.63 39.00 40.14
N TYR A 173 4.36 38.11 40.81
CA TYR A 173 4.59 38.14 42.26
C TYR A 173 5.89 38.86 42.69
N ALA A 174 6.64 39.46 41.76
CA ALA A 174 7.97 40.02 42.03
C ALA A 174 8.13 41.50 41.61
N ALA A 175 7.23 42.38 42.02
CA ALA A 175 7.41 43.85 41.95
C ALA A 175 6.31 44.49 42.84
N VAL A 176 6.48 45.41 43.80
CA VAL A 176 7.46 46.46 44.09
C VAL A 176 7.21 46.96 45.53
N THR A 177 8.24 47.24 46.33
CA THR A 177 8.17 48.22 47.44
C THR A 177 9.24 49.29 47.22
N PHE A 178 8.82 50.53 46.98
CA PHE A 178 9.71 51.70 46.97
C PHE A 178 9.75 52.32 48.36
N HIS A 179 10.95 52.43 48.95
CA HIS A 179 11.19 53.24 50.14
C HIS A 179 11.56 54.68 49.73
N PRO A 180 11.01 55.73 50.37
CA PRO A 180 11.53 57.08 50.24
C PRO A 180 12.72 57.27 51.19
N LYS A 181 13.80 57.88 50.70
CA LYS A 181 14.99 58.23 51.47
C LYS A 181 14.95 59.73 51.79
N THR A 182 14.96 60.09 53.07
CA THR A 182 15.11 61.47 53.56
C THR A 182 16.53 61.68 54.10
N GLU A 183 17.07 62.87 53.83
CA GLU A 183 18.44 63.33 54.05
C GLU A 183 18.84 63.58 55.52
N SER A 184 20.18 63.69 55.70
CA SER A 184 20.92 64.59 56.62
C SER A 184 21.64 63.93 57.82
N PRO A 185 22.68 64.56 58.44
CA PRO A 185 24.08 64.56 57.99
C PRO A 185 25.06 64.15 59.12
N HIS A 186 26.28 63.68 58.83
CA HIS A 186 27.51 63.95 59.60
C HIS A 186 28.73 63.20 59.00
N ARG A 187 29.91 63.81 59.17
CA ARG A 187 31.21 63.60 58.50
C ARG A 187 32.28 63.44 59.63
N PRO A 188 33.58 63.19 59.36
CA PRO A 188 34.33 62.10 58.69
C PRO A 188 35.33 61.35 59.63
N ALA A 189 36.16 60.49 59.00
CA ALA A 189 37.56 60.12 59.32
C ALA A 189 37.74 58.74 59.99
N SER A 190 38.77 57.91 59.73
CA SER A 190 39.96 57.93 58.86
C SER A 190 40.77 56.65 59.19
N ALA A 191 41.40 56.00 58.18
CA ALA A 191 42.66 55.21 58.29
C ALA A 191 42.67 53.99 59.25
N THR A 192 43.54 52.99 59.23
CA THR A 192 44.58 52.40 58.37
C THR A 192 45.10 51.19 59.19
N GLU A 193 45.50 50.12 58.50
CA GLU A 193 46.50 49.10 58.90
C GLU A 193 46.47 48.31 60.23
N VAL A 194 46.73 47.00 60.03
CA VAL A 194 47.68 46.10 60.74
C VAL A 194 47.22 45.38 62.01
N ASP A 195 47.06 44.06 61.80
CA ASP A 195 47.48 42.87 62.59
C ASP A 195 48.02 43.07 64.02
N PRO A 196 47.62 42.22 64.98
CA PRO A 196 48.45 41.05 65.28
C PRO A 196 47.70 39.74 65.69
N ASP A 197 48.15 38.62 65.12
CA ASP A 197 48.81 37.48 65.80
C ASP A 197 48.23 36.93 67.13
N VAL A 198 47.61 35.72 67.12
CA VAL A 198 47.55 34.66 68.19
C VAL A 198 46.92 33.39 67.51
N ILE A 199 47.56 32.26 67.20
CA ILE A 199 48.30 31.20 67.94
C ILE A 199 47.41 30.14 68.67
N TYR A 200 47.46 28.89 68.12
CA TYR A 200 47.08 27.52 68.60
C TYR A 200 45.59 27.18 68.90
N SER A 201 45.07 25.96 68.67
CA SER A 201 45.67 24.62 68.72
C SER A 201 45.00 23.56 67.83
N SER A 202 45.81 22.61 67.35
CA SER A 202 45.44 21.32 66.75
C SER A 202 44.99 20.26 67.77
N THR A 203 44.20 19.26 67.37
CA THR A 203 44.66 17.85 67.37
C THR A 203 43.78 16.92 66.52
N ARG A 204 44.47 15.89 66.05
CA ARG A 204 44.06 14.70 65.31
C ARG A 204 43.27 13.72 66.17
#